data_AF-A0A377BVA6-F1
#
_entry.id   AF-A0A377BVA6-F1
#
_cell.length_a   1.000
_cell.length_b   1.000
_cell.length_c   1.000
_cell.angle_alpha   90.00
_cell.angle_beta   90.00
_cell.angle_gamma   90.00
#
_symmetry.space_group_name_H-M   'P 1'
#
loop_
_entity.id
_entity.type
_entity.pdbx_description
1 polymer ?
#
loop_
_entity_poly.entity_id
_entity_poly.type
_entity_poly.pdbx_seq_one_letter_code
_entity_poly.pdbx_strand_id
1 'polypeptide(L)'
;MNGIKAPIGTGPWILQESKLNQYDVFVRNENYWGEKPAIKKITFNVIPDPTTRAVAFETGDIDLLYGNEGLLPLDTFARFSQNPAYHTQLSQPIETVMLALNTAKAPPTSWQYVKLLITR
;
A
#
# COMPACT_ATOMS: atom_id res chain seq x y z
N MET A 1 -2.61 31.02 -0.88
CA MET A 1 -1.31 30.35 -0.67
C MET A 1 -0.81 29.84 -2.00
N ASN A 2 0.36 30.29 -2.47
CA ASN A 2 0.98 29.79 -3.69
C ASN A 2 1.70 28.48 -3.36
N GLY A 3 1.00 27.35 -3.53
CA GLY A 3 1.53 26.01 -3.23
C GLY A 3 2.52 25.48 -4.27
N ILE A 4 2.85 24.19 -4.14
CA ILE A 4 3.69 23.45 -5.09
C ILE A 4 3.01 23.45 -6.46
N LYS A 5 3.72 23.94 -7.49
CA LYS A 5 3.22 23.97 -8.87
C LYS A 5 3.39 22.63 -9.59
N ALA A 6 4.46 21.90 -9.29
CA ALA A 6 4.74 20.58 -9.81
C ALA A 6 5.66 19.80 -8.86
N PRO A 7 5.53 18.47 -8.74
CA PRO A 7 6.38 17.65 -7.89
C PRO A 7 7.71 17.33 -8.58
N ILE A 8 8.62 18.32 -8.63
CA ILE A 8 9.94 18.17 -9.24
C ILE A 8 10.95 17.70 -8.18
N GLY A 9 11.53 16.52 -8.39
CA GLY A 9 12.60 15.95 -7.56
C GLY A 9 13.73 15.38 -8.41
N THR A 10 14.80 14.91 -7.75
CA THR A 10 15.99 14.32 -8.40
C THR A 10 15.94 12.79 -8.51
N GLY A 11 14.78 12.19 -8.19
CA GLY A 11 14.58 10.75 -8.15
C GLY A 11 14.51 10.07 -9.53
N PRO A 12 14.44 8.73 -9.55
CA PRO A 12 14.42 7.93 -10.78
C PRO A 12 13.07 7.95 -11.52
N TRP A 13 12.03 8.52 -10.91
CA TRP A 13 10.67 8.57 -11.45
C TRP A 13 10.15 10.01 -11.49
N ILE A 14 9.41 10.34 -12.54
CA ILE A 14 8.73 11.62 -12.73
C ILE A 14 7.24 11.35 -12.76
N LEU A 15 6.46 12.07 -11.95
CA LEU A 15 5.00 12.06 -12.08
C LEU A 15 4.62 12.71 -13.42
N GLN A 16 4.08 11.92 -14.33
CA GLN A 16 3.65 12.37 -15.65
C GLN A 16 2.19 12.84 -15.64
N GLU A 17 1.32 12.09 -14.98
CA GLU A 17 -0.13 12.34 -14.95
C GLU A 17 -0.70 11.90 -13.61
N SER A 18 -1.65 12.67 -13.10
CA SER A 18 -2.46 12.30 -11.94
C SER A 18 -3.91 12.60 -12.26
N LYS A 19 -4.76 11.58 -12.15
CA LYS A 19 -6.19 11.69 -12.38
C LYS A 19 -6.91 11.27 -11.11
N LEU A 20 -7.52 12.25 -10.45
CA LEU A 20 -8.16 12.07 -9.15
C LEU A 20 -9.12 10.88 -9.14
N ASN A 21 -8.96 10.01 -8.15
CA ASN A 21 -9.73 8.79 -7.93
C ASN A 21 -9.68 7.79 -9.10
N GLN A 22 -8.70 7.89 -9.98
CA GLN A 22 -8.54 7.00 -11.13
C GLN A 22 -7.16 6.36 -11.15
N TYR A 23 -6.12 7.16 -11.40
CA TYR A 23 -4.76 6.65 -11.50
C TYR A 23 -3.69 7.73 -11.37
N ASP A 24 -2.46 7.29 -11.12
CA ASP A 24 -1.25 8.08 -11.25
C ASP A 24 -0.27 7.39 -12.20
N VAL A 25 0.33 8.14 -13.13
CA VAL A 25 1.32 7.65 -14.08
C VAL A 25 2.67 8.24 -13.76
N PHE A 26 3.65 7.37 -13.56
CA PHE A 26 5.05 7.71 -13.41
C PHE A 26 5.85 7.22 -14.61
N VAL A 27 6.74 8.06 -15.11
CA VAL A 27 7.70 7.69 -16.16
C VAL A 27 9.11 7.74 -15.61
N ARG A 28 9.97 6.87 -16.13
CA ARG A 28 11.37 6.86 -15.77
C ARG A 28 12.02 8.20 -16.10
N ASN A 29 12.80 8.72 -15.17
CA ASN A 29 13.62 9.90 -15.39
C ASN A 29 14.83 9.50 -16.27
N GLU A 30 14.79 9.82 -17.56
CA GLU A 30 15.89 9.51 -18.48
C GLU A 30 17.19 10.25 -18.15
N ASN A 31 17.11 11.33 -17.36
CA ASN A 31 18.24 12.11 -16.87
C ASN A 31 18.62 11.77 -15.42
N TYR A 32 18.14 10.64 -14.89
CA TYR A 32 18.54 10.19 -13.56
C TYR A 32 20.05 9.93 -13.52
N TRP A 33 20.69 10.44 -12.48
CA TRP A 33 22.15 10.44 -12.33
C TRP A 33 22.71 9.07 -11.90
N GLY A 34 21.87 8.19 -11.34
CA GLY A 34 22.24 6.84 -10.91
C GLY A 34 21.88 5.76 -11.91
N GLU A 35 21.78 4.52 -11.43
CA GLU A 35 21.31 3.39 -12.25
C GLU A 35 19.85 3.62 -12.66
N LYS A 36 19.59 3.52 -13.98
CA LYS A 36 18.24 3.73 -14.51
C LYS A 36 17.39 2.48 -14.27
N PRO A 37 16.17 2.61 -13.72
CA PRO A 37 15.24 1.50 -13.63
C PRO A 37 15.02 0.81 -14.99
N ALA A 38 14.94 -0.51 -15.00
CA ALA A 38 14.63 -1.25 -16.23
C ALA A 38 13.19 -0.94 -16.74
N ILE A 39 12.26 -0.72 -15.80
CA ILE A 39 10.88 -0.34 -16.08
C ILE A 39 10.85 1.11 -16.60
N LYS A 40 10.07 1.37 -17.67
CA LYS A 40 9.96 2.70 -18.28
C LYS A 40 8.80 3.52 -17.75
N LYS A 41 7.71 2.86 -17.35
CA LYS A 41 6.46 3.49 -16.91
C LYS A 41 5.81 2.62 -15.85
N ILE A 42 5.25 3.25 -14.83
CA ILE A 42 4.44 2.62 -13.79
C ILE A 42 3.09 3.36 -13.76
N THR A 43 2.00 2.60 -13.73
CA THR A 43 0.66 3.13 -13.50
C THR A 43 0.16 2.61 -12.17
N PHE A 44 -0.23 3.50 -11.27
CA PHE A 44 -0.90 3.16 -10.01
C PHE A 44 -2.39 3.37 -10.21
N ASN A 45 -3.17 2.29 -10.19
CA ASN A 45 -4.63 2.38 -10.23
C ASN A 45 -5.16 2.64 -8.81
N VAL A 46 -6.05 3.62 -8.67
CA VAL A 46 -6.68 3.92 -7.38
C VAL A 46 -7.82 2.93 -7.14
N ILE A 47 -7.54 1.88 -6.37
CA ILE A 47 -8.50 0.82 -6.03
C ILE A 47 -8.59 0.72 -4.50
N PRO A 48 -9.56 1.39 -3.85
CA PRO A 48 -9.65 1.45 -2.39
C PRO A 48 -9.98 0.10 -1.74
N ASP A 49 -10.82 -0.69 -2.40
CA ASP A 49 -11.33 -1.96 -1.87
C ASP A 49 -10.33 -3.12 -2.07
N PRO A 50 -9.96 -3.87 -1.00
CA PRO A 50 -8.99 -4.96 -1.08
C PRO A 50 -9.46 -6.14 -1.94
N THR A 51 -10.76 -6.44 -1.96
CA THR A 51 -11.31 -7.53 -2.78
C THR A 51 -11.22 -7.17 -4.26
N THR A 52 -11.52 -5.93 -4.61
CA THR A 52 -11.41 -5.39 -5.97
C THR A 52 -9.95 -5.41 -6.45
N ARG A 53 -8.98 -5.12 -5.57
CA ARG A 53 -7.55 -5.27 -5.90
C ARG A 53 -7.17 -6.71 -6.22
N ALA A 54 -7.67 -7.68 -5.44
CA ALA A 54 -7.41 -9.09 -5.69
C ALA A 54 -8.00 -9.54 -7.04
N VAL A 55 -9.23 -9.14 -7.35
CA VAL A 55 -9.87 -9.42 -8.65
C VAL A 55 -9.07 -8.82 -9.81
N ALA A 56 -8.65 -7.56 -9.70
CA ALA A 56 -7.84 -6.90 -10.74
C ALA A 56 -6.52 -7.62 -10.99
N PHE A 57 -5.91 -8.22 -9.96
CA PHE A 57 -4.72 -9.04 -10.12
C PHE A 57 -5.03 -10.39 -10.79
N GLU A 58 -6.13 -11.04 -10.40
CA GLU A 58 -6.56 -12.32 -11.00
C GLU A 58 -6.93 -12.19 -12.48
N THR A 59 -7.50 -11.05 -12.89
CA THR A 59 -7.85 -10.77 -14.29
C THR A 59 -6.66 -10.34 -15.14
N GLY A 60 -5.51 -10.02 -14.50
CA GLY A 60 -4.34 -9.47 -15.17
C GLY A 60 -4.46 -7.98 -15.50
N ASP A 61 -5.41 -7.26 -14.91
CA ASP A 61 -5.53 -5.80 -15.05
C ASP A 61 -4.41 -5.06 -14.31
N ILE A 62 -3.80 -5.70 -13.30
CA ILE A 62 -2.60 -5.20 -12.61
C ILE A 62 -1.53 -6.29 -12.50
N ASP A 63 -0.26 -5.89 -12.67
CA ASP A 63 0.87 -6.81 -12.67
C ASP A 63 1.46 -7.07 -11.27
N LEU A 64 1.25 -6.15 -10.33
CA LEU A 64 1.90 -6.16 -9.02
C LEU A 64 0.99 -5.58 -7.94
N LEU A 65 0.93 -6.29 -6.82
CA LEU A 65 0.45 -5.77 -5.54
C LEU A 65 1.63 -5.76 -4.56
N TYR A 66 1.93 -4.59 -4.00
CA TYR A 66 2.97 -4.42 -2.97
C TYR A 66 2.46 -3.52 -1.85
N GLY A 67 2.54 -3.97 -0.60
CA GLY A 67 1.96 -3.30 0.56
C GLY A 67 1.98 -4.18 1.83
N ASN A 68 1.30 -3.73 2.88
CA ASN A 68 1.18 -4.42 4.18
C ASN A 68 -0.06 -5.33 4.25
N GLU A 69 -0.44 -5.82 5.44
CA GLU A 69 -1.54 -6.79 5.62
C GLU A 69 -2.92 -6.30 5.16
N GLY A 70 -3.12 -4.99 4.96
CA GLY A 70 -4.37 -4.42 4.42
C GLY A 70 -4.47 -4.44 2.89
N LEU A 71 -3.45 -4.94 2.19
CA LEU A 71 -3.35 -4.88 0.74
C LEU A 71 -4.40 -5.74 0.02
N LEU A 72 -4.69 -6.94 0.52
CA LEU A 72 -5.73 -7.83 0.01
C LEU A 72 -6.23 -8.75 1.14
N PRO A 73 -7.39 -9.42 1.01
CA PRO A 73 -7.84 -10.37 2.01
C PRO A 73 -6.83 -11.50 2.22
N LEU A 74 -6.54 -11.85 3.47
CA LEU A 74 -5.48 -12.82 3.81
C LEU A 74 -5.79 -14.24 3.34
N ASP A 75 -7.06 -14.63 3.31
CA ASP A 75 -7.53 -15.89 2.75
C ASP A 75 -7.29 -15.95 1.23
N THR A 76 -7.47 -14.82 0.54
CA THR A 76 -7.18 -14.69 -0.88
C THR A 76 -5.67 -14.76 -1.14
N PHE A 77 -4.85 -14.11 -0.31
CA PHE A 77 -3.39 -14.26 -0.36
C PHE A 77 -2.97 -15.72 -0.15
N ALA A 78 -3.56 -16.42 0.82
CA ALA A 78 -3.29 -17.83 1.08
C ALA A 78 -3.69 -18.74 -0.10
N ARG A 79 -4.76 -18.41 -0.82
CA ARG A 79 -5.13 -19.10 -2.06
C ARG A 79 -4.12 -18.81 -3.18
N PHE A 80 -3.68 -17.56 -3.34
CA PHE A 80 -2.69 -17.20 -4.37
C PHE A 80 -1.35 -17.90 -4.16
N SER A 81 -0.90 -18.05 -2.90
CA SER A 81 0.38 -18.69 -2.61
C SER A 81 0.41 -20.19 -2.93
N GLN A 82 -0.76 -20.83 -3.05
CA GLN A 82 -0.90 -22.23 -3.44
C GLN A 82 -1.09 -22.42 -4.95
N ASN A 83 -1.31 -21.34 -5.71
CA ASN A 83 -1.56 -21.40 -7.13
C ASN A 83 -0.25 -21.17 -7.92
N PRO A 84 0.23 -22.14 -8.72
CA PRO A 84 1.47 -21.99 -9.48
C PRO A 84 1.42 -20.92 -10.58
N ALA A 85 0.22 -20.42 -10.93
CA ALA A 85 0.08 -19.30 -11.86
C ALA A 85 0.53 -17.95 -11.25
N TYR A 86 0.64 -17.86 -9.93
CA TYR A 86 0.96 -16.62 -9.23
C TYR A 86 2.26 -16.74 -8.43
N HIS A 87 2.93 -15.60 -8.26
CA HIS A 87 4.09 -15.48 -7.37
C HIS A 87 3.69 -14.68 -6.15
N THR A 88 3.98 -15.21 -4.95
CA THR A 88 3.68 -14.53 -3.68
C THR A 88 4.92 -14.48 -2.79
N GLN A 89 5.04 -13.41 -2.02
CA GLN A 89 6.12 -13.23 -1.04
C GLN A 89 5.56 -12.60 0.22
N LEU A 90 6.08 -13.03 1.36
CA LEU A 90 5.84 -12.42 2.66
C LEU A 90 7.20 -12.13 3.30
N SER A 91 7.46 -10.87 3.66
CA SER A 91 8.72 -10.48 4.29
C SER A 91 8.75 -10.87 5.77
N GLN A 92 9.89 -10.64 6.42
CA GLN A 92 9.91 -10.52 7.87
C GLN A 92 9.06 -9.31 8.32
N PRO A 93 8.56 -9.27 9.56
CA PRO A 93 7.80 -8.14 10.08
C PRO A 93 8.56 -6.82 9.95
N ILE A 94 7.89 -5.77 9.45
CA ILE A 94 8.47 -4.43 9.24
C ILE A 94 7.88 -3.35 10.17
N GLU A 95 6.73 -3.63 10.80
CA GLU A 95 6.04 -2.73 11.73
C GLU A 95 5.22 -3.51 12.77
N THR A 96 4.78 -2.82 13.83
CA THR A 96 3.89 -3.38 14.86
C THR A 96 2.53 -2.70 14.79
N VAL A 97 1.47 -3.48 14.57
CA VAL A 97 0.09 -3.00 14.63
C VAL A 97 -0.40 -3.06 16.08
N MET A 98 -0.89 -1.93 16.60
CA MET A 98 -1.34 -1.84 18.00
C MET A 98 -2.58 -0.95 18.14
N LEU A 99 -3.36 -1.20 19.19
CA LEU A 99 -4.42 -0.29 19.64
C LEU A 99 -3.82 0.77 20.56
N ALA A 100 -3.95 2.04 20.17
CA ALA A 100 -3.61 3.16 21.04
C ALA A 100 -4.81 3.54 21.92
N LEU A 101 -4.65 3.45 23.24
CA LEU A 101 -5.69 3.80 24.20
C LEU A 101 -5.52 5.25 24.68
N ASN A 102 -6.51 6.10 24.41
CA ASN A 102 -6.51 7.48 24.90
C ASN A 102 -6.84 7.52 26.40
N THR A 103 -5.82 7.69 27.25
CA THR A 103 -5.94 7.73 28.71
C THR A 103 -6.63 8.97 29.27
N ALA A 104 -6.82 10.02 28.48
CA ALA A 104 -7.51 11.25 28.88
C ALA A 104 -9.02 11.18 28.68
N LYS A 105 -9.53 10.16 27.96
CA LYS A 105 -10.96 9.97 27.72
C LYS A 105 -11.46 8.78 28.53
N ALA A 106 -12.28 9.04 29.55
CA ALA A 106 -12.85 7.98 30.38
C ALA A 106 -13.61 6.96 29.49
N PRO A 107 -13.32 5.65 29.58
CA PRO A 107 -14.18 4.61 29.06
C PRO A 107 -15.48 4.55 29.87
N PRO A 108 -16.53 3.87 29.36
CA PRO A 108 -17.78 3.69 30.10
C PRO A 108 -17.64 2.95 31.44
N THR A 109 -16.51 2.29 31.73
CA THR A 109 -16.28 1.48 32.95
C THR A 109 -14.80 1.46 33.38
N SER A 110 -14.56 1.23 34.68
CA SER A 110 -13.32 1.53 35.44
C SER A 110 -11.97 1.06 34.84
N TRP A 111 -11.00 1.98 34.86
CA TRP A 111 -9.74 1.99 34.10
C TRP A 111 -8.70 0.88 34.39
N GLN A 112 -8.72 0.25 35.57
CA GLN A 112 -7.62 -0.65 35.95
C GLN A 112 -7.81 -2.08 35.43
N TYR A 113 -9.06 -2.52 35.25
CA TYR A 113 -9.37 -3.85 34.75
C TYR A 113 -9.34 -3.91 33.21
N VAL A 114 -9.78 -2.85 32.52
CA VAL A 114 -9.92 -2.84 31.06
C VAL A 114 -8.57 -2.88 30.34
N LYS A 115 -7.55 -2.19 30.86
CA LYS A 115 -6.20 -2.21 30.24
C LYS A 115 -5.56 -3.60 30.28
N LEU A 116 -5.72 -4.34 31.37
CA LEU A 116 -5.13 -5.68 31.53
C LEU A 116 -5.87 -6.74 30.71
N LEU A 117 -7.17 -6.54 30.43
CA LEU A 117 -8.01 -7.47 29.67
C LEU A 117 -7.83 -7.37 28.15
N ILE A 118 -7.42 -6.20 27.63
CA ILE A 118 -7.28 -5.99 26.18
C ILE A 118 -5.88 -6.40 25.66
N THR A 119 -4.87 -6.44 26.53
CA THR A 119 -3.47 -6.73 26.14
C THR A 119 -3.00 -8.14 26.54
N ARG A 120 -3.89 -9.02 26.98
CA ARG A 120 -3.61 -10.46 27.19
C ARG A 120 -4.32 -11.27 26.13
#